data_AF-A0AAD8MKM1-F1
#
_entry.id   AF-A0AAD8MKM1-F1
#
_cell.length_a   1.000
_cell.length_b   1.000
_cell.length_c   1.000
_cell.angle_alpha   90.00
_cell.angle_beta   90.00
_cell.angle_gamma   90.00
#
_symmetry.space_group_name_H-M   'P 1'
#
loop_
_entity.id
_entity.type
_entity.pdbx_description
1 polymer ?
#
loop_
_entity_poly.entity_id
_entity_poly.type
_entity_poly.pdbx_seq_one_letter_code
_entity_poly.pdbx_strand_id
1 'polypeptide(L)'
;MDKRYPFHAVLKPTAKRFFFAFSWWMVIAARFCYDLKIPPSEQTGAAKDDSDNFIETYQKQFIGPNLQDCDFAFFPACHCNHWILFVADIKKAKVLLIDPLRNGGDYSGKLIYPTQYYLMEICFPFMLHKLDDKRFPQRYRIANELRNGEAQLIPEWGIRQKNLGL
;
A
#
# COMPACT_ATOMS: atom_id res chain seq x y z
N MET A 1 -46.98 17.93 -32.47
CA MET A 1 -46.23 18.06 -31.21
C MET A 1 -45.30 16.85 -31.10
N ASP A 2 -44.06 17.01 -31.56
CA ASP A 2 -43.04 15.95 -31.50
C ASP A 2 -42.39 15.95 -30.10
N LYS A 3 -42.69 14.94 -29.29
CA LYS A 3 -42.00 14.70 -28.01
C LYS A 3 -40.69 13.95 -28.29
N ARG A 4 -39.63 14.67 -28.67
CA ARG A 4 -38.27 14.10 -28.65
C ARG A 4 -37.81 14.02 -27.21
N TYR A 5 -37.70 12.79 -26.70
CA TYR A 5 -37.03 12.52 -25.43
C TYR A 5 -35.57 12.98 -25.53
N PRO A 6 -35.02 13.66 -24.50
CA PRO A 6 -33.60 13.95 -24.47
C PRO A 6 -32.85 12.62 -24.36
N PHE A 7 -32.05 12.31 -25.38
CA PHE A 7 -31.03 11.27 -25.27
C PHE A 7 -30.07 11.72 -24.16
N HIS A 8 -30.24 11.18 -22.96
CA HIS A 8 -29.20 11.21 -21.95
C HIS A 8 -27.99 10.52 -22.57
N ALA A 9 -26.93 11.28 -22.81
CA ALA A 9 -25.64 10.72 -23.17
C ALA A 9 -25.26 9.73 -22.06
N VAL A 10 -25.41 8.43 -22.33
CA VAL A 10 -24.86 7.38 -21.49
C VAL A 10 -23.35 7.53 -21.63
N LEU A 11 -22.73 8.24 -20.68
CA LEU A 11 -21.28 8.31 -20.58
C LEU A 11 -20.78 6.87 -20.52
N LYS A 12 -20.12 6.42 -21.60
CA LYS A 12 -19.48 5.10 -21.61
C LYS A 12 -18.57 5.03 -20.39
N PRO A 13 -18.66 3.98 -19.55
CA PRO A 13 -17.76 3.84 -18.42
C PRO A 13 -16.33 3.92 -18.94
N THR A 14 -15.58 4.92 -18.52
CA THR A 14 -14.14 4.98 -18.80
C THR A 14 -13.50 3.69 -18.29
N ALA A 15 -12.71 3.04 -19.14
CA ALA A 15 -12.00 1.82 -18.76
C ALA A 15 -11.21 2.05 -17.47
N LYS A 16 -11.32 1.11 -16.53
CA LYS A 16 -10.59 1.17 -15.26
C LYS A 16 -9.09 1.05 -15.51
N ARG A 17 -8.31 1.83 -14.77
CA ARG A 17 -6.84 1.84 -14.82
C ARG A 17 -6.28 1.04 -13.67
N PHE A 18 -5.28 0.20 -13.95
CA PHE A 18 -4.75 -0.76 -12.99
C PHE A 18 -3.23 -0.61 -12.87
N PHE A 19 -2.74 -0.66 -11.64
CA PHE A 19 -1.33 -0.75 -11.32
C PHE A 19 -0.98 -2.16 -10.83
N PHE A 20 0.10 -2.74 -11.33
CA PHE A 20 0.61 -4.04 -10.86
C PHE A 20 2.01 -3.88 -10.29
N ALA A 21 2.15 -4.03 -8.97
CA ALA A 21 3.44 -4.04 -8.32
C ALA A 21 4.17 -5.36 -8.57
N PHE A 22 5.49 -5.31 -8.67
CA PHE A 22 6.32 -6.50 -8.65
C PHE A 22 6.25 -7.18 -7.28
N SER A 23 6.37 -8.51 -7.24
CA SER A 23 6.35 -9.28 -5.98
C SER A 23 7.45 -8.90 -4.99
N TRP A 24 8.55 -8.34 -5.49
CA TRP A 24 9.67 -7.87 -4.67
C TRP A 24 9.40 -6.52 -4.00
N TRP A 25 8.34 -5.82 -4.39
CA TRP A 25 7.96 -4.53 -3.80
C TRP A 25 7.85 -4.65 -2.27
N MET A 26 7.21 -5.71 -1.77
CA MET A 26 7.05 -5.93 -0.32
C MET A 26 8.38 -6.12 0.41
N VAL A 27 9.36 -6.78 -0.21
CA VAL A 27 10.69 -7.00 0.38
C VAL A 27 11.46 -5.67 0.46
N ILE A 28 11.37 -4.85 -0.58
CA ILE A 28 12.07 -3.57 -0.66
C ILE A 28 11.40 -2.54 0.25
N ALA A 29 10.06 -2.49 0.24
CA ALA A 29 9.28 -1.67 1.16
C ALA A 29 9.53 -2.09 2.63
N ALA A 30 9.71 -3.39 2.92
CA ALA A 30 10.10 -3.87 4.24
C ALA A 30 11.47 -3.34 4.65
N ARG A 31 12.49 -3.39 3.78
CA ARG A 31 13.81 -2.80 4.09
C ARG A 31 13.70 -1.30 4.36
N PHE A 32 12.95 -0.62 3.49
CA PHE A 32 12.63 0.79 3.61
C PHE A 32 11.96 1.13 4.96
N CYS A 33 11.02 0.30 5.43
CA CYS A 33 10.28 0.52 6.67
C CYS A 33 10.92 -0.06 7.93
N TYR A 34 11.79 -1.07 7.82
CA TYR A 34 12.42 -1.74 8.97
C TYR A 34 13.48 -0.86 9.63
N ASP A 35 14.16 -0.02 8.83
CA ASP A 35 15.08 1.00 9.36
C ASP A 35 14.33 2.20 9.99
N LEU A 36 13.00 2.18 9.98
CA LEU A 36 12.14 3.25 10.44
C LEU A 36 11.47 2.93 11.76
N LYS A 37 12.22 3.21 12.84
CA LYS A 37 11.59 3.68 14.10
C LYS A 37 10.91 5.04 13.94
N ILE A 38 11.06 5.69 12.78
CA ILE A 38 10.67 7.07 12.48
C ILE A 38 9.82 7.08 11.22
N PRO A 39 8.57 7.57 11.25
CA PRO A 39 7.69 7.64 10.08
C PRO A 39 8.39 8.29 8.87
N PRO A 40 8.11 7.84 7.62
CA PRO A 40 8.75 8.37 6.42
C PRO A 40 8.70 9.90 6.24
N SER A 41 7.71 10.56 6.82
CA SER A 41 7.56 12.02 6.81
C SER A 41 8.53 12.78 7.72
N GLU A 42 9.08 12.11 8.72
CA GLU A 42 9.99 12.68 9.71
C GLU A 42 11.45 12.34 9.40
N GLN A 43 11.70 11.64 8.29
CA GLN A 43 13.04 11.35 7.83
C GLN A 43 13.74 12.59 7.29
N THR A 44 15.05 12.65 7.50
CA THR A 44 15.94 13.72 7.04
C THR A 44 17.25 13.15 6.51
N GLY A 45 17.98 13.92 5.71
CA GLY A 45 19.26 13.50 5.12
C GLY A 45 19.13 12.25 4.24
N ALA A 46 20.11 11.35 4.31
CA ALA A 46 20.20 10.17 3.45
C ALA A 46 18.96 9.26 3.51
N ALA A 47 18.32 9.13 4.69
CA ALA A 47 17.10 8.34 4.82
C ALA A 47 15.95 8.90 3.96
N LYS A 48 15.82 10.23 3.90
CA LYS A 48 14.83 10.89 3.04
C LYS A 48 15.17 10.69 1.56
N ASP A 49 16.44 10.73 1.19
CA ASP A 49 16.85 10.51 -0.19
C ASP A 49 16.53 9.07 -0.64
N ASP A 50 16.75 8.09 0.23
CA ASP A 50 16.37 6.70 0.00
C ASP A 50 14.84 6.53 -0.12
N SER A 51 14.05 7.23 0.70
CA SER A 51 12.58 7.32 0.56
C SER A 51 12.17 7.81 -0.82
N ASP A 52 12.71 8.95 -1.23
CA ASP A 52 12.31 9.63 -2.45
C ASP A 52 12.70 8.77 -3.67
N ASN A 53 13.90 8.14 -3.64
CA ASN A 53 14.36 7.20 -4.66
C ASN A 53 13.47 5.95 -4.76
N PHE A 54 13.07 5.37 -3.62
CA PHE A 54 12.14 4.25 -3.59
C PHE A 54 10.80 4.63 -4.24
N ILE A 55 10.23 5.78 -3.85
CA ILE A 55 8.95 6.25 -4.41
C ILE A 55 9.07 6.49 -5.90
N GLU A 56 10.13 7.16 -6.36
CA GLU A 56 10.32 7.45 -7.77
C GLU A 56 10.41 6.17 -8.62
N THR A 57 11.11 5.17 -8.09
CA THR A 57 11.29 3.89 -8.77
C THR A 57 9.98 3.11 -8.85
N TYR A 58 9.24 3.03 -7.74
CA TYR A 58 8.10 2.11 -7.60
C TYR A 58 6.73 2.75 -7.82
N GLN A 59 6.66 4.05 -8.14
CA GLN A 59 5.42 4.67 -8.63
C GLN A 59 5.15 4.36 -10.12
N LYS A 60 6.18 3.99 -10.88
CA LYS A 60 6.14 3.82 -12.34
C LYS A 60 5.88 2.35 -12.68
N GLN A 61 4.98 2.10 -13.63
CA GLN A 61 4.79 0.78 -14.20
C GLN A 61 5.48 0.69 -15.56
N PHE A 62 6.04 -0.48 -15.89
CA PHE A 62 6.71 -0.68 -17.19
C PHE A 62 5.76 -0.49 -18.37
N ILE A 63 4.53 -0.99 -18.25
CA ILE A 63 3.44 -0.81 -19.20
C ILE A 63 2.20 -0.36 -18.42
N GLY A 64 1.63 0.78 -18.81
CA GLY A 64 0.40 1.31 -18.22
C GLY A 64 0.59 2.64 -17.49
N PRO A 65 -0.44 3.10 -16.78
CA PRO A 65 -0.41 4.35 -16.04
C PRO A 65 0.44 4.24 -14.76
N ASN A 66 0.90 5.39 -14.26
CA ASN A 66 1.56 5.48 -12.95
C ASN A 66 0.58 5.21 -11.81
N LEU A 67 1.12 4.91 -10.63
CA LEU A 67 0.34 4.53 -9.46
C LEU A 67 -0.78 5.52 -9.11
N GLN A 68 -0.49 6.83 -9.05
CA GLN A 68 -1.48 7.84 -8.68
C GLN A 68 -2.62 7.98 -9.70
N ASP A 69 -2.39 7.56 -10.94
CA ASP A 69 -3.38 7.62 -12.00
C ASP A 69 -4.30 6.39 -12.02
N CYS A 70 -3.99 5.34 -11.28
CA CYS A 70 -4.79 4.12 -11.30
C CYS A 70 -6.09 4.24 -10.48
N ASP A 71 -7.08 3.41 -10.83
CA ASP A 71 -8.25 3.17 -9.98
C ASP A 71 -7.92 2.15 -8.89
N PHE A 72 -7.20 1.09 -9.27
CA PHE A 72 -6.77 0.04 -8.36
C PHE A 72 -5.28 -0.30 -8.53
N ALA A 73 -4.64 -0.71 -7.44
CA ALA A 73 -3.29 -1.26 -7.46
C ALA A 73 -3.23 -2.63 -6.79
N PHE A 74 -2.41 -3.51 -7.35
CA PHE A 74 -2.28 -4.90 -6.95
C PHE A 74 -0.86 -5.15 -6.43
N PHE A 75 -0.75 -5.62 -5.19
CA PHE A 75 0.52 -5.89 -4.52
C PHE A 75 0.58 -7.36 -4.10
N PRO A 76 1.15 -8.23 -4.95
CA PRO A 76 1.37 -9.62 -4.58
C PRO A 76 2.41 -9.70 -3.47
N ALA A 77 2.18 -10.55 -2.47
CA ALA A 77 3.11 -10.81 -1.39
C ALA A 77 3.21 -12.31 -1.13
N CYS A 78 4.38 -12.75 -0.66
CA CYS A 78 4.60 -14.12 -0.22
C CYS A 78 4.99 -14.10 1.25
N HIS A 79 4.36 -14.96 2.05
CA HIS A 79 4.69 -15.17 3.45
C HIS A 79 4.76 -16.67 3.72
N CYS A 80 5.90 -17.19 4.19
CA CYS A 80 6.06 -18.62 4.52
C CYS A 80 5.59 -19.57 3.39
N ASN A 81 6.01 -19.29 2.14
CA ASN A 81 5.60 -20.02 0.93
C ASN A 81 4.11 -19.96 0.59
N HIS A 82 3.38 -19.01 1.17
CA HIS A 82 1.98 -18.75 0.89
C HIS A 82 1.79 -17.40 0.18
N TRP A 83 1.14 -17.44 -0.98
CA TRP A 83 0.88 -16.24 -1.79
C TRP A 83 -0.44 -15.58 -1.38
N ILE A 84 -0.36 -14.28 -1.13
CA ILE A 84 -1.48 -13.41 -0.84
C ILE A 84 -1.45 -12.20 -1.77
N LEU A 85 -2.58 -11.53 -1.91
CA LEU A 85 -2.71 -10.35 -2.77
C LEU A 85 -3.37 -9.21 -2.01
N PHE A 86 -2.67 -8.08 -1.90
CA PHE A 86 -3.29 -6.83 -1.48
C PHE A 86 -3.83 -6.07 -2.70
N VAL A 87 -5.07 -5.60 -2.59
CA VAL A 87 -5.76 -4.79 -3.60
C VAL A 87 -6.06 -3.44 -2.99
N ALA A 88 -5.45 -2.38 -3.52
CA ALA A 88 -5.68 -1.02 -3.08
C ALA A 88 -6.66 -0.31 -4.01
N ASP A 89 -7.77 0.21 -3.48
CA ASP A 89 -8.59 1.25 -4.12
C ASP A 89 -7.87 2.58 -3.94
N ILE A 90 -7.24 3.07 -5.01
CA ILE A 90 -6.40 4.28 -4.97
C ILE A 90 -7.23 5.49 -4.56
N LYS A 91 -8.44 5.63 -5.13
CA LYS A 91 -9.32 6.78 -4.88
C LYS A 91 -9.80 6.83 -3.44
N LYS A 92 -10.07 5.69 -2.83
CA LYS A 92 -10.53 5.61 -1.44
C LYS A 92 -9.40 5.47 -0.42
N ALA A 93 -8.16 5.27 -0.88
CA ALA A 93 -7.02 4.90 -0.04
C ALA A 93 -7.37 3.71 0.89
N LYS A 94 -8.06 2.70 0.35
CA LYS A 94 -8.47 1.49 1.08
C LYS A 94 -7.76 0.27 0.53
N VAL A 95 -7.34 -0.62 1.41
CA VAL A 95 -6.66 -1.87 1.04
C VAL A 95 -7.51 -3.06 1.46
N LEU A 96 -7.68 -4.02 0.55
CA LEU A 96 -8.27 -5.32 0.77
C LEU A 96 -7.17 -6.39 0.70
N LEU A 97 -7.25 -7.42 1.53
CA LEU A 97 -6.43 -8.61 1.44
C LEU A 97 -7.24 -9.75 0.82
N ILE A 98 -6.69 -10.40 -0.20
CA ILE A 98 -7.16 -11.66 -0.75
C ILE A 98 -6.17 -12.75 -0.32
N ASP A 99 -6.68 -13.70 0.46
CA ASP A 99 -5.93 -14.85 0.95
C ASP A 99 -6.71 -16.12 0.58
N PRO A 100 -6.21 -16.93 -0.37
CA PRO A 100 -6.95 -18.08 -0.90
C PRO A 100 -7.09 -19.24 0.09
N LEU A 101 -6.30 -19.26 1.17
CA LEU A 101 -6.39 -20.30 2.21
C LEU A 101 -7.29 -19.87 3.37
N ARG A 102 -7.75 -18.61 3.39
CA ARG A 102 -8.51 -18.07 4.51
C ARG A 102 -10.02 -18.24 4.31
N ASN A 103 -10.55 -19.29 4.91
CA ASN A 103 -12.00 -19.51 5.03
C ASN A 103 -12.54 -18.84 6.30
N GLY A 104 -12.74 -17.52 6.27
CA GLY A 104 -13.60 -16.79 7.23
C GLY A 104 -13.29 -16.86 8.74
N GLY A 105 -12.23 -17.56 9.17
CA GLY A 105 -11.91 -17.75 10.59
C GLY A 105 -11.44 -16.49 11.33
N ASP A 106 -11.61 -16.54 12.66
CA ASP A 106 -11.48 -15.43 13.63
C ASP A 106 -10.09 -14.78 13.76
N TYR A 107 -9.06 -15.32 13.12
CA TYR A 107 -7.73 -14.70 13.17
C TYR A 107 -7.64 -13.50 12.23
N SER A 108 -7.37 -12.33 12.81
CA SER A 108 -7.10 -11.10 12.06
C SER A 108 -5.90 -11.32 11.14
N GLY A 109 -6.05 -11.03 9.84
CA GLY A 109 -4.95 -11.09 8.88
C GLY A 109 -3.74 -10.23 9.30
N LYS A 110 -3.96 -9.22 10.15
CA LYS A 110 -2.88 -8.41 10.75
C LYS A 110 -1.96 -9.22 11.66
N LEU A 111 -2.46 -10.25 12.32
CA LEU A 111 -1.65 -11.13 13.18
C LEU A 111 -0.81 -12.11 12.36
N ILE A 112 -1.34 -12.53 11.20
CA ILE A 112 -0.69 -13.51 10.33
C ILE A 112 0.35 -12.82 9.43
N TYR A 113 0.01 -11.64 8.88
CA TYR A 113 0.85 -10.88 7.94
C TYR A 113 1.20 -9.49 8.47
N PRO A 114 1.78 -9.37 9.68
CA PRO A 114 1.95 -8.09 10.33
C PRO A 114 2.83 -7.14 9.53
N THR A 115 3.92 -7.63 8.95
CA THR A 115 4.81 -6.82 8.12
C THR A 115 4.09 -6.31 6.88
N GLN A 116 3.38 -7.18 6.15
CA GLN A 116 2.68 -6.78 4.92
C GLN A 116 1.54 -5.80 5.23
N TYR A 117 0.79 -6.01 6.30
CA TYR A 117 -0.22 -5.05 6.75
C TYR A 117 0.41 -3.71 7.12
N TYR A 118 1.49 -3.71 7.88
CA TYR A 118 2.21 -2.48 8.22
C TYR A 118 2.62 -1.70 6.97
N LEU A 119 3.19 -2.38 5.97
CA LEU A 119 3.58 -1.74 4.71
C LEU A 119 2.38 -1.14 3.97
N MET A 120 1.27 -1.88 3.90
CA MET A 120 0.07 -1.39 3.21
C MET A 120 -0.67 -0.30 3.99
N GLU A 121 -0.47 -0.21 5.31
CA GLU A 121 -1.10 0.78 6.19
C GLU A 121 -0.25 2.03 6.41
N ILE A 122 1.08 1.95 6.25
CA ILE A 122 2.02 3.06 6.48
C ILE A 122 2.71 3.48 5.19
N CYS A 123 3.47 2.57 4.58
CA CYS A 123 4.30 2.88 3.42
C CYS A 123 3.43 3.31 2.24
N PHE A 124 2.42 2.50 1.90
CA PHE A 124 1.57 2.76 0.74
C PHE A 124 0.82 4.11 0.81
N PRO A 125 0.14 4.48 1.91
CA PRO A 125 -0.46 5.80 2.04
C PRO A 125 0.55 6.95 1.98
N PHE A 126 1.75 6.77 2.54
CA PHE A 126 2.82 7.75 2.43
C PHE A 126 3.27 7.95 0.98
N MET A 127 3.44 6.87 0.22
CA MET A 127 3.75 6.95 -1.21
C MET A 127 2.67 7.75 -1.93
N LEU A 128 1.38 7.44 -1.74
CA LEU A 128 0.28 8.18 -2.38
C LEU A 128 0.31 9.67 -2.03
N HIS A 129 0.52 10.00 -0.75
CA HIS A 129 0.63 11.39 -0.30
C HIS A 129 1.79 12.13 -0.97
N LYS A 130 2.95 11.49 -1.11
CA LYS A 130 4.11 12.07 -1.79
C LYS A 130 3.88 12.30 -3.28
N LEU A 131 3.07 11.46 -3.90
CA LEU A 131 2.76 11.55 -5.33
C LEU A 131 1.74 12.64 -5.65
N ASP A 132 0.75 12.85 -4.77
CA ASP A 132 -0.28 13.87 -4.90
C ASP A 132 -0.85 14.22 -3.51
N ASP A 133 -0.23 15.20 -2.86
CA ASP A 133 -0.55 15.61 -1.50
C ASP A 133 -1.94 16.25 -1.36
N LYS A 134 -2.41 16.91 -2.43
CA LYS A 134 -3.74 17.51 -2.52
C LYS A 134 -4.82 16.44 -2.59
N ARG A 135 -4.61 15.39 -3.38
CA ARG A 135 -5.58 14.29 -3.54
C ARG A 135 -5.53 13.31 -2.38
N PHE A 136 -4.34 13.06 -1.84
CA PHE A 136 -4.10 12.14 -0.75
C PHE A 136 -3.51 12.92 0.42
N PRO A 137 -4.30 13.76 1.10
CA PRO A 137 -3.80 14.50 2.25
C PRO A 137 -3.32 13.52 3.31
N GLN A 138 -2.24 13.87 3.99
CA GLN A 138 -1.58 12.99 4.92
C GLN A 138 -2.49 12.70 6.11
N ARG A 139 -3.22 11.58 6.03
CA ARG A 139 -4.05 11.09 7.13
C ARG A 139 -3.15 10.26 8.03
N TYR A 140 -2.42 10.94 8.90
CA TYR A 140 -1.57 10.37 9.95
C TYR A 140 -2.35 9.57 10.99
N ARG A 141 -3.39 8.80 10.64
CA ARG A 141 -4.09 8.00 11.65
C ARG A 141 -3.13 6.95 12.22
N ILE A 142 -2.48 6.17 11.36
CA ILE A 142 -1.64 5.05 11.80
C ILE A 142 -0.24 5.52 12.22
N ALA A 143 0.26 6.63 11.69
CA ALA A 143 1.48 7.27 12.19
C ALA A 143 1.26 8.00 13.53
N ASN A 144 0.10 8.59 13.81
CA ASN A 144 -0.26 9.02 15.18
C ASN A 144 -0.45 7.81 16.10
N GLU A 145 -1.13 6.75 15.65
CA GLU A 145 -1.32 5.53 16.45
C GLU A 145 0.05 4.87 16.76
N LEU A 146 1.00 4.84 15.83
CA LEU A 146 2.39 4.41 16.07
C LEU A 146 3.13 5.34 17.03
N ARG A 147 3.01 6.66 16.86
CA ARG A 147 3.63 7.68 17.72
C ARG A 147 3.09 7.65 19.16
N ASN A 148 1.82 7.31 19.33
CA ASN A 148 1.15 7.21 20.63
C ASN A 148 1.28 5.82 21.27
N GLY A 149 1.93 4.86 20.61
CA GLY A 149 2.01 3.47 21.08
C GLY A 149 0.68 2.70 21.03
N GLU A 150 -0.31 3.24 20.32
CA GLU A 150 -1.67 2.69 20.19
C GLU A 150 -1.80 1.74 18.99
N ALA A 151 -0.87 1.81 18.03
CA ALA A 151 -0.75 0.79 17.00
C ALA A 151 -0.24 -0.50 17.67
N GLN A 152 -1.09 -1.52 17.72
CA GLN A 152 -0.69 -2.87 18.14
C GLN A 152 0.51 -3.30 17.30
N LEU A 153 1.66 -3.36 17.98
CA LEU A 153 3.01 -3.59 17.49
C LEU A 153 3.09 -4.54 16.29
N ILE A 154 3.96 -4.19 15.33
CA ILE A 154 4.66 -5.19 14.53
C ILE A 154 5.20 -6.23 15.52
N PRO A 155 4.74 -7.48 15.50
CA PRO A 155 5.11 -8.41 16.53
C PRO A 155 6.60 -8.73 16.39
N GLU A 156 7.30 -8.79 17.53
CA GLU A 156 8.77 -8.86 17.64
C GLU A 156 9.44 -9.99 16.83
N TRP A 157 8.69 -10.99 16.34
CA TRP A 157 9.25 -12.06 15.51
C TRP A 157 9.74 -11.55 14.14
N GLY A 158 9.18 -10.46 13.61
CA GLY A 158 9.70 -9.80 12.40
C GLY A 158 11.10 -9.20 12.59
N ILE A 159 11.52 -8.96 13.85
CA ILE A 159 12.82 -8.39 14.22
C ILE A 159 13.89 -9.50 14.38
N ARG A 160 13.48 -10.75 14.61
CA ARG A 160 14.41 -11.85 14.93
C ARG A 160 15.03 -12.57 13.72
N GLN A 161 14.63 -12.28 12.48
CA GLN A 161 15.25 -12.92 11.31
C GLN A 161 16.73 -12.54 11.14
N LYS A 162 17.16 -11.36 11.64
CA LYS A 162 18.58 -10.97 11.62
C LYS A 162 19.48 -11.76 12.59
N ASN A 163 18.89 -12.39 13.62
CA ASN A 163 19.63 -13.21 14.59
C ASN A 163 19.68 -14.70 14.21
N LEU A 164 19.03 -15.10 13.11
CA LEU A 164 19.03 -16.49 12.63
C LEU A 164 19.89 -16.71 11.38
N GLY A 165 20.52 -15.67 10.82
CA GLY A 165 21.40 -15.82 9.66
C GLY A 165 20.70 -16.44 8.44
N LEU A 166 19.42 -16.11 8.23
CA LEU A 166 18.63 -16.45 7.05
C LEU A 166 18.41 -15.22 6.18
#